data_AF-A0A927FCI9-F1
#
_entry.id   AF-A0A927FCI9-F1
#
_cell.length_a   1.000
_cell.length_b   1.000
_cell.length_c   1.000
_cell.angle_alpha   90.00
_cell.angle_beta   90.00
_cell.angle_gamma   90.00
#
_symmetry.space_group_name_H-M   'P 1'
#
loop_
_entity.id
_entity.type
_entity.pdbx_description
1 polymer ?
#
loop_
_entity_poly.entity_id
_entity_poly.type
_entity_poly.pdbx_seq_one_letter_code
_entity_poly.pdbx_strand_id
1 'polypeptide(L)'
;MPSPLGELGFGKGTLEYWKKAVYRPKHSSGGKRREGESYNARISHAGERREISLGTLCRMAAARRALEIWLSILCHGWEALEEGFRKRLETENGSSEEELVSTTYGEYLAACVDGPGISHLNADDNRRKVLTLASEVAGIPRPTRKASLERKRAWGKKVESLRLVDLSEVDFTNWRNACFESLSKGRKCGAMSSRTSPMSVNALIRSYKSVFNGEHRERLERIPLPDPMPGLKMRLLKEKVARYKRASMATPCLKRRIGSFARIIRNHTSLWFSLSRPGC
;
A
#
# COMPACT_ATOMS: atom_id res chain seq x y z
N MET A 1 61.11 -4.36 -23.51
CA MET A 1 61.05 -2.97 -22.99
C MET A 1 59.82 -2.84 -22.11
N PRO A 2 59.92 -2.93 -20.77
CA PRO A 2 58.77 -2.72 -19.91
C PRO A 2 58.49 -1.23 -19.76
N SER A 3 57.28 -0.80 -20.10
CA SER A 3 56.85 0.60 -20.00
C SER A 3 56.67 1.03 -18.53
N PRO A 4 56.94 2.30 -18.19
CA PRO A 4 57.02 2.77 -16.81
C PRO A 4 55.68 3.31 -16.29
N LEU A 5 55.40 3.03 -15.01
CA LEU A 5 54.49 3.75 -14.10
C LEU A 5 53.06 4.02 -14.60
N GLY A 6 52.20 3.00 -14.58
CA GLY A 6 50.74 3.16 -14.72
C GLY A 6 50.05 3.14 -13.35
N GLU A 7 49.26 4.18 -13.07
CA GLU A 7 48.36 4.38 -11.92
C GLU A 7 47.91 3.09 -11.22
N LEU A 8 48.00 3.03 -9.88
CA LEU A 8 47.55 1.92 -9.01
C LEU A 8 46.31 1.19 -9.58
N GLY A 9 46.58 0.17 -10.39
CA GLY A 9 45.57 -0.53 -11.15
C GLY A 9 44.84 -1.46 -10.20
N PHE A 10 43.71 -1.01 -9.68
CA PHE A 10 42.81 -1.91 -8.96
C PHE A 10 42.52 -3.11 -9.85
N GLY A 11 42.79 -4.32 -9.34
CA GLY A 11 42.54 -5.54 -10.07
C GLY A 11 41.06 -5.66 -10.43
N LYS A 12 40.75 -6.47 -11.45
CA LYS A 12 39.36 -6.75 -11.86
C LYS A 12 38.51 -7.35 -10.72
N GLY A 13 39.12 -7.79 -9.62
CA GLY A 13 38.42 -8.24 -8.40
C GLY A 13 37.97 -7.11 -7.46
N THR A 14 38.21 -5.84 -7.77
CA THR A 14 37.86 -4.72 -6.88
C THR A 14 36.67 -3.93 -7.42
N LEU A 15 35.78 -3.46 -6.54
CA LEU A 15 34.64 -2.64 -6.90
C LEU A 15 35.04 -1.32 -7.60
N GLU A 16 36.17 -0.72 -7.20
CA GLU A 16 36.70 0.52 -7.79
C GLU A 16 37.06 0.38 -9.26
N TYR A 17 37.55 -0.79 -9.67
CA TYR A 17 37.78 -1.11 -11.08
C TYR A 17 36.44 -1.08 -11.85
N TRP A 18 35.42 -1.77 -11.34
CA TRP A 18 34.13 -1.88 -12.01
C TRP A 18 33.36 -0.56 -12.05
N LYS A 19 33.47 0.31 -11.04
CA LYS A 19 32.91 1.67 -11.09
C LYS A 19 33.40 2.44 -12.31
N LYS A 20 34.68 2.29 -12.67
CA LYS A 20 35.29 2.91 -13.85
C LYS A 20 34.94 2.17 -15.14
N ALA A 21 34.86 0.83 -15.09
CA ALA A 21 34.67 -0.02 -16.26
C ALA A 21 33.22 -0.11 -16.78
N VAL A 22 32.20 0.09 -15.92
CA VAL A 22 30.81 0.12 -16.37
C VAL A 22 30.49 1.39 -17.16
N TYR A 23 29.77 1.25 -18.27
CA TYR A 23 29.39 2.36 -19.13
C TYR A 23 27.94 2.22 -19.60
N ARG A 24 27.35 3.30 -20.10
CA ARG A 24 26.04 3.24 -20.76
C ARG A 24 26.27 3.21 -22.27
N PRO A 25 25.73 2.21 -22.99
CA PRO A 25 25.87 2.16 -24.43
C PRO A 25 25.14 3.37 -25.04
N LYS A 26 25.73 3.98 -26.07
CA LYS A 26 25.15 5.10 -26.81
C LYS A 26 24.87 4.62 -28.22
N HIS A 27 23.61 4.65 -28.63
CA HIS A 27 23.20 4.25 -29.97
C HIS A 27 22.61 5.46 -30.71
N SER A 28 23.03 5.64 -31.96
CA SER A 28 22.41 6.61 -32.88
C SER A 28 21.38 5.87 -33.73
N SER A 29 20.10 6.20 -33.57
CA SER A 29 19.03 5.72 -34.45
C SER A 29 18.26 6.94 -34.97
N GLY A 30 18.18 7.08 -36.30
CA GLY A 30 17.49 8.19 -36.96
C GLY A 30 18.05 9.58 -36.64
N GLY A 31 19.39 9.72 -36.57
CA GLY A 31 20.06 11.02 -36.35
C GLY A 31 19.97 11.57 -34.91
N LYS A 32 19.25 10.90 -34.00
CA LYS A 32 19.16 11.26 -32.58
C LYS A 32 20.02 10.30 -31.75
N ARG A 33 20.92 10.84 -30.91
CA ARG A 33 21.69 10.06 -29.94
C ARG A 33 20.78 9.66 -28.77
N ARG A 34 20.60 8.36 -28.56
CA ARG A 34 19.88 7.82 -27.39
C ARG A 34 20.88 7.09 -26.50
N GLU A 35 20.83 7.37 -25.20
CA GLU A 35 21.56 6.60 -24.20
C GLU A 35 20.76 5.35 -23.84
N GLY A 36 21.45 4.23 -23.66
CA GLY A 36 20.83 2.98 -23.23
C GLY A 36 20.19 3.08 -21.85
N GLU A 37 19.14 2.30 -21.64
CA GLU A 37 18.32 2.31 -20.42
C GLU A 37 19.06 1.71 -19.21
N SER A 38 20.18 1.01 -19.41
CA SER A 38 20.94 0.38 -18.34
C SER A 38 22.45 0.50 -18.55
N TYR A 39 23.20 0.31 -17.47
CA TYR A 39 24.65 0.15 -17.54
C TYR A 39 25.02 -1.23 -18.08
N ASN A 40 26.07 -1.26 -18.90
CA ASN A 40 26.70 -2.45 -19.44
C ASN A 40 28.14 -2.57 -18.92
N ALA A 41 28.66 -3.80 -18.92
CA ALA A 41 30.07 -4.10 -18.70
C ALA A 41 30.62 -4.95 -19.84
N ARG A 42 31.86 -4.66 -20.24
CA ARG A 42 32.63 -5.53 -21.15
C ARG A 42 33.59 -6.36 -20.33
N ILE A 43 33.40 -7.67 -20.35
CA ILE A 43 34.20 -8.61 -19.58
C ILE A 43 34.96 -9.51 -20.56
N SER A 44 36.25 -9.73 -20.30
CA SER A 44 37.08 -10.64 -21.07
C SER A 44 37.78 -11.62 -20.15
N HIS A 45 37.57 -12.92 -20.41
CA HIS A 45 38.07 -14.04 -19.66
C HIS A 45 38.25 -15.25 -20.60
N ALA A 46 39.38 -15.97 -20.46
CA ALA A 46 39.71 -17.17 -21.24
C ALA A 46 39.64 -16.99 -22.78
N GLY A 47 40.14 -15.85 -23.30
CA GLY A 47 40.15 -15.56 -24.75
C GLY A 47 38.82 -15.08 -25.32
N GLU A 48 37.73 -15.18 -24.55
CA GLU A 48 36.43 -14.64 -24.93
C GLU A 48 36.20 -13.25 -24.37
N ARG A 49 35.51 -12.39 -25.13
CA ARG A 49 35.07 -11.06 -24.70
C ARG A 49 33.60 -10.90 -24.98
N ARG A 50 32.83 -10.58 -23.94
CA ARG A 50 31.38 -10.41 -24.05
C ARG A 50 30.93 -9.11 -23.40
N GLU A 51 29.85 -8.55 -23.95
CA GLU A 51 29.17 -7.39 -23.40
C GLU A 51 27.91 -7.87 -22.67
N ILE A 52 27.77 -7.48 -21.40
CA ILE A 52 26.68 -7.93 -20.53
C ILE A 52 25.91 -6.71 -20.06
N SER A 53 24.59 -6.76 -20.22
CA SER A 53 23.70 -5.75 -19.63
C SER A 53 23.51 -6.03 -18.14
N LEU A 54 23.70 -5.01 -17.32
CA LEU A 54 23.63 -5.13 -15.86
C LEU A 54 22.22 -4.82 -15.32
N GLY A 55 21.30 -4.40 -16.19
CA GLY A 55 19.88 -4.19 -15.85
C GLY A 55 19.64 -3.16 -14.74
N THR A 56 20.52 -2.17 -14.60
CA THR A 56 20.39 -1.13 -13.57
C THR A 56 20.79 0.25 -14.08
N LEU A 57 20.08 1.27 -13.60
CA LEU A 57 20.33 2.69 -13.86
C LEU A 57 21.34 3.31 -12.89
N CYS A 58 21.67 2.62 -11.78
CA CYS A 58 22.60 3.13 -10.77
C CYS A 58 24.02 2.60 -11.01
N ARG A 59 24.99 3.50 -11.19
CA ARG A 59 26.39 3.14 -11.47
C ARG A 59 27.03 2.28 -10.37
N MET A 60 26.70 2.56 -9.11
CA MET A 60 27.21 1.80 -7.96
C MET A 60 26.66 0.36 -7.95
N ALA A 61 25.35 0.21 -8.19
CA ALA A 61 24.72 -1.10 -8.28
C ALA A 61 25.24 -1.89 -9.50
N ALA A 62 25.49 -1.20 -10.62
CA ALA A 62 26.09 -1.78 -11.81
C ALA A 62 27.50 -2.33 -11.52
N ALA A 63 28.33 -1.56 -10.82
CA ALA A 63 29.69 -1.98 -10.47
C ALA A 63 29.70 -3.24 -9.57
N ARG A 64 28.76 -3.34 -8.62
CA ARG A 64 28.61 -4.54 -7.76
C ARG A 64 28.21 -5.75 -8.59
N ARG A 65 27.18 -5.63 -9.43
CA ARG A 65 26.74 -6.71 -10.33
C ARG A 65 27.84 -7.16 -11.28
N ALA A 66 28.60 -6.22 -11.84
CA ALA A 66 29.71 -6.55 -12.72
C ALA A 66 30.83 -7.30 -11.98
N LEU A 67 31.12 -6.94 -10.72
CA LEU A 67 32.06 -7.67 -9.87
C LEU A 67 31.57 -9.09 -9.55
N GLU A 68 30.31 -9.25 -9.17
CA GLU A 68 29.70 -10.56 -8.90
C GLU A 68 29.78 -11.47 -10.12
N ILE A 69 29.44 -10.95 -11.30
CA ILE A 69 29.54 -11.67 -12.57
C ILE A 69 31.00 -12.05 -12.86
N TRP A 70 31.96 -11.14 -12.64
CA TRP A 70 33.38 -11.42 -12.82
C TRP A 70 33.90 -12.53 -11.90
N LEU A 71 33.53 -12.49 -10.62
CA LEU A 71 33.91 -13.54 -9.66
C LEU A 71 33.28 -14.89 -10.04
N SER A 72 32.03 -14.88 -10.50
CA SER A 72 31.36 -16.08 -11.00
C SER A 72 32.08 -16.67 -12.21
N ILE A 73 32.49 -15.84 -13.17
CA ILE A 73 33.26 -16.25 -14.35
C ILE A 73 34.63 -16.83 -13.96
N LEU A 74 35.30 -16.26 -12.95
CA LEU A 74 36.57 -16.78 -12.46
C LEU A 74 36.42 -18.18 -11.83
N CYS A 75 35.34 -18.41 -11.09
CA CYS A 75 35.12 -19.68 -10.39
C CYS A 75 34.56 -20.79 -11.30
N HIS A 76 33.67 -20.44 -12.23
CA HIS A 76 32.85 -21.42 -12.97
C HIS A 76 32.91 -21.27 -14.49
N GLY A 77 33.65 -20.30 -15.01
CA GLY A 77 33.70 -20.01 -16.45
C GLY A 77 32.43 -19.33 -16.99
N TRP A 78 32.38 -19.19 -18.32
CA TRP A 78 31.25 -18.54 -19.00
C TRP A 78 29.97 -19.39 -19.02
N GLU A 79 30.10 -20.71 -19.07
CA GLU A 79 28.98 -21.65 -19.22
C GLU A 79 28.02 -21.62 -18.02
N ALA A 80 28.56 -21.54 -16.80
CA ALA A 80 27.74 -21.43 -15.59
C ALA A 80 26.96 -20.12 -15.53
N LEU A 81 27.47 -19.06 -16.16
CA LEU A 81 26.76 -17.80 -16.28
C LEU A 81 25.57 -17.96 -17.24
N GLU A 82 25.75 -18.64 -18.38
CA GLU A 82 24.66 -18.91 -19.33
C GLU A 82 23.58 -19.82 -18.75
N GLU A 83 23.95 -20.88 -18.05
CA GLU A 83 22.98 -21.73 -17.34
C GLU A 83 22.27 -20.95 -16.24
N GLY A 84 22.98 -20.11 -15.48
CA GLY A 84 22.39 -19.26 -14.45
C GLY A 84 21.47 -18.18 -15.00
N PHE A 85 21.83 -17.55 -16.14
CA PHE A 85 20.98 -16.60 -16.85
C PHE A 85 19.79 -17.30 -17.50
N ARG A 86 19.98 -18.47 -18.12
CA ARG A 86 18.92 -19.27 -18.72
C ARG A 86 17.95 -19.77 -17.65
N LYS A 87 18.43 -20.31 -16.53
CA LYS A 87 17.59 -20.65 -15.38
C LYS A 87 16.89 -19.43 -14.80
N ARG A 88 17.54 -18.26 -14.73
CA ARG A 88 16.87 -17.02 -14.31
C ARG A 88 15.76 -16.62 -15.28
N LEU A 89 15.99 -16.70 -16.59
CA LEU A 89 14.98 -16.43 -17.61
C LEU A 89 13.86 -17.50 -17.62
N GLU A 90 14.18 -18.75 -17.34
CA GLU A 90 13.22 -19.85 -17.19
C GLU A 90 12.46 -19.77 -15.86
N THR A 91 13.04 -19.21 -14.80
CA THR A 91 12.35 -18.90 -13.54
C THR A 91 11.48 -17.65 -13.72
N GLU A 92 11.97 -16.62 -14.42
CA GLU A 92 11.22 -15.41 -14.73
C GLU A 92 10.06 -15.68 -15.72
N ASN A 93 10.19 -16.65 -16.63
CA ASN A 93 9.13 -17.06 -17.57
C ASN A 93 8.33 -18.31 -17.16
N GLY A 94 8.80 -19.10 -16.19
CA GLY A 94 8.20 -20.39 -15.83
C GLY A 94 7.55 -20.45 -14.45
N SER A 95 7.78 -19.47 -13.56
CA SER A 95 7.18 -19.43 -12.22
C SER A 95 6.30 -18.20 -11.96
N SER A 96 5.85 -17.48 -12.99
CA SER A 96 5.22 -16.16 -12.81
C SER A 96 3.82 -16.01 -13.42
N GLU A 97 3.34 -16.82 -14.35
CA GLU A 97 1.95 -16.67 -14.81
C GLU A 97 0.99 -17.62 -14.10
N GLU A 98 1.16 -18.94 -14.12
CA GLU A 98 0.13 -19.86 -13.57
C GLU A 98 -0.03 -19.80 -12.04
N GLU A 99 1.03 -19.54 -11.27
CA GLU A 99 0.99 -19.47 -9.80
C GLU A 99 0.55 -18.09 -9.27
N LEU A 100 0.89 -17.00 -9.97
CA LEU A 100 0.27 -15.67 -9.74
C LEU A 100 -1.22 -15.67 -10.10
N VAL A 101 -1.62 -16.53 -11.05
CA VAL A 101 -3.00 -16.65 -11.55
C VAL A 101 -3.92 -17.34 -10.55
N SER A 102 -3.44 -18.08 -9.53
CA SER A 102 -4.31 -18.76 -8.57
C SER A 102 -4.61 -18.01 -7.29
N THR A 103 -3.75 -17.09 -6.83
CA THR A 103 -3.92 -16.46 -5.50
C THR A 103 -5.25 -15.70 -5.40
N THR A 104 -6.07 -16.14 -4.47
CA THR A 104 -7.37 -15.52 -4.17
C THR A 104 -7.26 -14.45 -3.09
N TYR A 105 -8.24 -13.55 -3.05
CA TYR A 105 -8.37 -12.60 -1.93
C TYR A 105 -8.50 -13.32 -0.59
N GLY A 106 -9.18 -14.46 -0.54
CA GLY A 106 -9.37 -15.26 0.67
C GLY A 106 -8.06 -15.80 1.23
N GLU A 107 -7.25 -16.44 0.39
CA GLU A 107 -5.95 -17.00 0.79
C GLU A 107 -4.99 -15.91 1.29
N TYR A 108 -4.88 -14.81 0.55
CA TYR A 108 -4.00 -13.72 0.95
C TYR A 108 -4.44 -13.08 2.27
N LEU A 109 -5.74 -12.80 2.43
CA LEU A 109 -6.25 -12.17 3.65
C LEU A 109 -6.18 -13.12 4.86
N ALA A 110 -6.31 -14.42 4.67
CA ALA A 110 -6.11 -15.39 5.75
C ALA A 110 -4.66 -15.34 6.24
N ALA A 111 -3.69 -15.34 5.33
CA ALA A 111 -2.28 -15.23 5.69
C ALA A 111 -1.93 -13.89 6.35
N CYS A 112 -2.60 -12.79 5.99
CA CYS A 112 -2.46 -11.53 6.72
C CYS A 112 -2.95 -11.63 8.18
N VAL A 113 -4.02 -12.39 8.45
CA VAL A 113 -4.59 -12.54 9.80
C VAL A 113 -3.68 -13.40 10.69
N ASP A 114 -3.06 -14.43 10.11
CA ASP A 114 -2.17 -15.35 10.81
C ASP A 114 -0.72 -14.82 10.93
N GLY A 115 -0.43 -13.70 10.25
CA GLY A 115 0.90 -13.10 10.21
C GLY A 115 1.30 -12.40 11.52
N PRO A 116 2.58 -12.48 11.95
CA PRO A 116 3.05 -11.84 13.16
C PRO A 116 3.01 -10.30 13.08
N GLY A 117 2.56 -9.66 14.16
CA GLY A 117 2.64 -8.21 14.35
C GLY A 117 1.43 -7.40 13.86
N ILE A 118 0.33 -8.04 13.47
CA ILE A 118 -0.95 -7.36 13.18
C ILE A 118 -1.95 -7.71 14.29
N SER A 119 -2.58 -6.70 14.90
CA SER A 119 -3.70 -6.96 15.81
C SER A 119 -4.86 -7.61 15.06
N HIS A 120 -5.35 -8.77 15.52
CA HIS A 120 -6.46 -9.51 14.90
C HIS A 120 -7.71 -8.63 14.69
N LEU A 121 -8.00 -7.71 15.61
CA LEU A 121 -9.12 -6.76 15.49
C LEU A 121 -8.95 -5.84 14.26
N ASN A 122 -7.72 -5.37 14.02
CA ASN A 122 -7.42 -4.55 12.85
C ASN A 122 -7.40 -5.37 11.56
N ALA A 123 -6.95 -6.63 11.64
CA ALA A 123 -6.91 -7.55 10.51
C ALA A 123 -8.34 -7.87 10.00
N ASP A 124 -9.27 -8.20 10.90
CA ASP A 124 -10.66 -8.49 10.57
C ASP A 124 -11.40 -7.29 9.97
N ASP A 125 -11.21 -6.11 10.54
CA ASP A 125 -11.84 -4.89 10.01
C ASP A 125 -11.28 -4.49 8.66
N ASN A 126 -9.97 -4.66 8.45
CA ASN A 126 -9.35 -4.46 7.15
C ASN A 126 -9.83 -5.50 6.14
N ARG A 127 -9.90 -6.78 6.51
CA ARG A 127 -10.45 -7.88 5.70
C ARG A 127 -11.85 -7.55 5.20
N ARG A 128 -12.76 -7.12 6.09
CA ARG A 128 -14.13 -6.70 5.71
C ARG A 128 -14.14 -5.54 4.72
N LYS A 129 -13.26 -4.55 4.91
CA LYS A 129 -13.16 -3.38 4.02
C LYS A 129 -12.58 -3.75 2.65
N VAL A 130 -11.56 -4.60 2.61
CA VAL A 130 -10.97 -5.12 1.37
C VAL A 130 -12.00 -5.91 0.58
N LEU A 131 -12.69 -6.87 1.21
CA LEU A 131 -13.74 -7.64 0.54
C LEU A 131 -14.91 -6.76 0.08
N THR A 132 -15.28 -5.76 0.90
CA THR A 132 -16.29 -4.77 0.47
C THR A 132 -15.83 -4.04 -0.79
N LEU A 133 -14.59 -3.58 -0.84
CA LEU A 133 -14.05 -2.89 -2.01
C LEU A 133 -13.99 -3.82 -3.23
N ALA A 134 -13.36 -4.99 -3.10
CA ALA A 134 -13.22 -5.97 -4.17
C ALA A 134 -14.59 -6.37 -4.75
N SER A 135 -15.59 -6.60 -3.89
CA SER A 135 -16.95 -6.91 -4.35
C SER A 135 -17.58 -5.79 -5.19
N GLU A 136 -17.30 -4.52 -4.87
CA GLU A 136 -17.88 -3.39 -5.58
C GLU A 136 -17.19 -3.14 -6.91
N VAL A 137 -15.87 -3.34 -6.97
CA VAL A 137 -15.09 -3.28 -8.20
C VAL A 137 -15.51 -4.42 -9.14
N ALA A 138 -15.68 -5.63 -8.60
CA ALA A 138 -16.16 -6.80 -9.33
C ALA A 138 -17.65 -6.77 -9.69
N GLY A 139 -18.42 -5.75 -9.25
CA GLY A 139 -19.86 -5.68 -9.47
C GLY A 139 -20.68 -6.75 -8.76
N ILE A 140 -20.14 -7.41 -7.73
CA ILE A 140 -20.84 -8.42 -6.94
C ILE A 140 -21.80 -7.74 -5.96
N PRO A 141 -23.12 -7.95 -6.08
CA PRO A 141 -24.10 -7.28 -5.23
C PRO A 141 -23.97 -7.74 -3.78
N ARG A 142 -23.93 -6.77 -2.87
CA ARG A 142 -23.84 -7.03 -1.44
C ARG A 142 -25.21 -7.48 -0.89
N PRO A 143 -25.25 -8.47 0.02
CA PRO A 143 -26.48 -8.82 0.72
C PRO A 143 -26.97 -7.64 1.56
N THR A 144 -28.29 -7.49 1.64
CA THR A 144 -28.93 -6.44 2.45
C THR A 144 -28.61 -6.62 3.93
N ARG A 145 -28.76 -5.56 4.74
CA ARG A 145 -28.54 -5.62 6.20
C ARG A 145 -29.37 -6.72 6.87
N LYS A 146 -30.60 -6.93 6.39
CA LYS A 146 -31.56 -7.93 6.89
C LYS A 146 -31.34 -9.35 6.33
N ALA A 147 -30.36 -9.56 5.45
CA ALA A 147 -30.07 -10.88 4.92
C ALA A 147 -29.63 -11.84 6.03
N SER A 148 -29.97 -13.13 5.86
CA SER A 148 -29.57 -14.21 6.76
C SER A 148 -28.05 -14.30 6.90
N LEU A 149 -27.59 -14.84 8.03
CA LEU A 149 -26.17 -15.05 8.28
C LEU A 149 -25.53 -15.95 7.21
N GLU A 150 -26.25 -16.98 6.78
CA GLU A 150 -25.82 -17.89 5.71
C GLU A 150 -25.59 -17.15 4.39
N ARG A 151 -26.53 -16.27 3.98
CA ARG A 151 -26.38 -15.47 2.76
C ARG A 151 -25.20 -14.50 2.83
N LYS A 152 -24.92 -13.95 4.03
CA LYS A 152 -23.74 -13.10 4.26
C LYS A 152 -22.44 -13.90 4.18
N ARG A 153 -22.41 -15.13 4.71
CA ARG A 153 -21.27 -16.04 4.61
C ARG A 153 -21.03 -16.50 3.17
N ALA A 154 -22.08 -16.87 2.44
CA ALA A 154 -22.01 -17.24 1.04
C ALA A 154 -21.48 -16.08 0.17
N TRP A 155 -21.93 -14.85 0.43
CA TRP A 155 -21.37 -13.67 -0.21
C TRP A 155 -19.89 -13.49 0.11
N GLY A 156 -19.49 -13.63 1.38
CA GLY A 156 -18.08 -13.55 1.78
C GLY A 156 -17.21 -14.56 1.03
N LYS A 157 -17.61 -15.83 1.02
CA LYS A 157 -16.92 -16.90 0.28
C LYS A 157 -16.81 -16.60 -1.22
N LYS A 158 -17.88 -16.08 -1.84
CA LYS A 158 -17.88 -15.71 -3.26
C LYS A 158 -16.90 -14.58 -3.58
N VAL A 159 -16.75 -13.61 -2.69
CA VAL A 159 -15.80 -12.51 -2.89
C VAL A 159 -14.38 -12.97 -2.58
N GLU A 160 -14.21 -13.82 -1.56
CA GLU A 160 -12.93 -14.41 -1.19
C GLU A 160 -12.36 -15.32 -2.28
N SER A 161 -13.22 -15.99 -3.06
CA SER A 161 -12.79 -16.80 -4.21
C SER A 161 -12.38 -15.98 -5.44
N LEU A 162 -12.52 -14.65 -5.43
CA LEU A 162 -12.01 -13.82 -6.52
C LEU A 162 -10.49 -13.88 -6.52
N ARG A 163 -9.90 -13.99 -7.72
CA ARG A 163 -8.46 -14.00 -7.88
C ARG A 163 -7.95 -12.56 -7.86
N LEU A 164 -6.75 -12.35 -7.33
CA LEU A 164 -6.16 -11.01 -7.30
C LEU A 164 -5.96 -10.44 -8.70
N VAL A 165 -5.72 -11.30 -9.69
CA VAL A 165 -5.53 -10.95 -11.11
C VAL A 165 -6.82 -10.62 -11.85
N ASP A 166 -7.99 -11.01 -11.33
CA ASP A 166 -9.28 -10.77 -12.00
C ASP A 166 -9.66 -9.28 -11.99
N LEU A 167 -9.08 -8.48 -11.09
CA LEU A 167 -9.33 -7.05 -10.97
C LEU A 167 -8.10 -6.26 -11.39
N SER A 168 -8.24 -5.42 -12.41
CA SER A 168 -7.15 -4.58 -12.91
C SER A 168 -7.10 -3.22 -12.20
N GLU A 169 -5.97 -2.52 -12.30
CA GLU A 169 -5.86 -1.12 -11.82
C GLU A 169 -6.88 -0.19 -12.49
N VAL A 170 -7.28 -0.52 -13.73
CA VAL A 170 -8.31 0.22 -14.47
C VAL A 170 -9.67 0.07 -13.80
N ASP A 171 -10.03 -1.13 -13.34
CA ASP A 171 -11.31 -1.39 -12.66
C ASP A 171 -11.42 -0.62 -11.35
N PHE A 172 -10.34 -0.62 -10.55
CA PHE A 172 -10.26 0.17 -9.33
C PHE A 172 -10.39 1.67 -9.59
N THR A 173 -9.74 2.16 -10.65
CA THR A 173 -9.80 3.56 -11.06
C THR A 173 -11.20 3.95 -11.54
N ASN A 174 -11.84 3.09 -12.34
CA ASN A 174 -13.20 3.26 -12.83
C ASN A 174 -14.21 3.31 -11.69
N TRP A 175 -14.14 2.35 -10.76
CA TRP A 175 -14.97 2.33 -9.55
C TRP A 175 -14.81 3.62 -8.74
N ARG A 176 -13.56 4.04 -8.50
CA ARG A 176 -13.26 5.27 -7.74
C ARG A 176 -13.85 6.51 -8.42
N ASN A 177 -13.74 6.60 -9.75
CA ASN A 177 -14.25 7.73 -10.52
C ASN A 177 -15.79 7.74 -10.54
N ALA A 178 -16.43 6.57 -10.67
CA ALA A 178 -17.89 6.44 -10.55
C ALA A 178 -18.39 6.85 -9.15
N CYS A 179 -17.65 6.50 -8.09
CA CYS A 179 -17.92 6.97 -6.73
C CYS A 179 -17.80 8.49 -6.63
N PHE A 180 -16.73 9.08 -7.18
CA PHE A 180 -16.52 10.53 -7.18
C PHE A 180 -17.65 11.27 -7.90
N GLU A 181 -18.03 10.81 -9.09
CA GLU A 181 -19.09 11.41 -9.88
C GLU A 181 -20.47 11.31 -9.22
N SER A 182 -20.76 10.17 -8.57
CA SER A 182 -21.99 10.00 -7.81
C SER A 182 -22.06 10.99 -6.65
N LEU A 183 -20.98 11.08 -5.85
CA LEU A 183 -20.90 11.96 -4.69
C LEU A 183 -20.88 13.45 -5.07
N SER A 184 -20.24 13.82 -6.20
CA SER A 184 -20.22 15.21 -6.66
C SER A 184 -21.61 15.70 -7.07
N LYS A 185 -22.47 14.79 -7.54
CA LYS A 185 -23.89 15.02 -7.84
C LYS A 185 -24.81 14.89 -6.63
N GLY A 186 -24.27 14.75 -5.40
CA GLY A 186 -25.05 14.55 -4.19
C GLY A 186 -25.76 13.19 -4.10
N ARG A 187 -25.44 12.26 -4.99
CA ARG A 187 -25.98 10.90 -5.00
C ARG A 187 -25.12 10.00 -4.14
N LYS A 188 -25.73 8.94 -3.63
CA LYS A 188 -25.01 7.92 -2.86
C LYS A 188 -24.22 7.01 -3.80
N CYS A 189 -23.08 6.50 -3.36
CA CYS A 189 -22.20 5.63 -4.16
C CYS A 189 -22.00 4.23 -3.56
N GLY A 190 -21.49 3.30 -4.38
CA GLY A 190 -21.26 1.88 -4.05
C GLY A 190 -22.45 0.98 -4.38
N ALA A 191 -22.24 -0.35 -4.31
CA ALA A 191 -23.22 -1.37 -4.71
C ALA A 191 -24.56 -1.32 -3.97
N MET A 192 -24.63 -0.62 -2.83
CA MET A 192 -25.88 -0.43 -2.08
C MET A 192 -26.31 1.04 -2.00
N SER A 193 -25.68 1.94 -2.74
CA SER A 193 -25.90 3.39 -2.57
C SER A 193 -25.82 3.77 -1.09
N SER A 194 -24.90 3.16 -0.34
CA SER A 194 -24.84 3.29 1.12
C SER A 194 -23.95 4.44 1.56
N ARG A 195 -23.02 4.85 0.69
CA ARG A 195 -22.02 5.86 1.00
C ARG A 195 -22.47 7.24 0.55
N THR A 196 -22.56 8.14 1.52
CA THR A 196 -22.93 9.54 1.33
C THR A 196 -21.74 10.49 1.42
N SER A 197 -20.57 10.01 1.87
CA SER A 197 -19.39 10.84 2.12
C SER A 197 -18.13 10.29 1.44
N PRO A 198 -17.28 11.16 0.84
CA PRO A 198 -15.97 10.78 0.34
C PRO A 198 -15.07 10.09 1.37
N MET A 199 -15.24 10.40 2.67
CA MET A 199 -14.47 9.77 3.75
C MET A 199 -14.69 8.25 3.80
N SER A 200 -15.92 7.80 3.55
CA SER A 200 -16.25 6.37 3.59
C SER A 200 -15.61 5.60 2.44
N VAL A 201 -15.48 6.21 1.26
CA VAL A 201 -14.73 5.65 0.12
C VAL A 201 -13.24 5.64 0.42
N ASN A 202 -12.72 6.74 0.96
CA ASN A 202 -11.31 6.85 1.35
C ASN A 202 -10.92 5.86 2.45
N ALA A 203 -11.83 5.51 3.37
CA ALA A 203 -11.58 4.47 4.37
C ALA A 203 -11.34 3.09 3.73
N LEU A 204 -12.08 2.75 2.67
CA LEU A 204 -11.84 1.52 1.91
C LEU A 204 -10.50 1.55 1.19
N ILE A 205 -10.20 2.65 0.48
CA ILE A 205 -8.94 2.80 -0.24
C ILE A 205 -7.75 2.71 0.73
N ARG A 206 -7.83 3.34 1.90
CA ARG A 206 -6.76 3.27 2.92
C ARG A 206 -6.59 1.87 3.47
N SER A 207 -7.67 1.19 3.84
CA SER A 207 -7.57 -0.19 4.33
C SER A 207 -7.03 -1.14 3.27
N TYR A 208 -7.41 -0.95 2.00
CA TYR A 208 -6.85 -1.73 0.89
C TYR A 208 -5.34 -1.50 0.76
N LYS A 209 -4.91 -0.24 0.65
CA LYS A 209 -3.48 0.09 0.57
C LYS A 209 -2.69 -0.35 1.80
N SER A 210 -3.31 -0.31 2.98
CA SER A 210 -2.69 -0.75 4.21
C SER A 210 -2.45 -2.25 4.19
N VAL A 211 -3.39 -3.06 3.69
CA VAL A 211 -3.24 -4.52 3.63
C VAL A 211 -2.20 -4.94 2.60
N PHE A 212 -2.17 -4.27 1.44
CA PHE A 212 -1.26 -4.59 0.33
C PHE A 212 0.00 -3.70 0.29
N ASN A 213 0.42 -3.11 1.42
CA ASN A 213 1.63 -2.29 1.45
C ASN A 213 2.89 -3.17 1.27
N GLY A 214 4.04 -2.55 0.94
CA GLY A 214 5.30 -3.27 0.74
C GLY A 214 5.72 -4.10 1.96
N GLU A 215 5.55 -3.55 3.17
CA GLU A 215 5.91 -4.21 4.42
C GLU A 215 5.15 -5.53 4.66
N HIS A 216 3.85 -5.57 4.39
CA HIS A 216 3.06 -6.80 4.51
C HIS A 216 3.36 -7.79 3.38
N ARG A 217 3.69 -7.30 2.18
CA ARG A 217 4.11 -8.15 1.06
C ARG A 217 5.45 -8.85 1.37
N GLU A 218 6.42 -8.11 1.91
CA GLU A 218 7.73 -8.66 2.34
C GLU A 218 7.58 -9.70 3.45
N ARG A 219 6.69 -9.47 4.43
CA ARG A 219 6.43 -10.46 5.49
C ARG A 219 5.75 -11.73 4.99
N LEU A 220 5.03 -11.66 3.87
CA LEU A 220 4.26 -12.75 3.27
C LEU A 220 4.94 -13.30 2.01
N GLU A 221 6.28 -13.27 1.94
CA GLU A 221 7.14 -13.75 0.84
C GLU A 221 6.78 -15.15 0.28
N ARG A 222 6.00 -15.96 1.01
CA ARG A 222 5.53 -17.28 0.59
C ARG A 222 4.30 -17.25 -0.34
N ILE A 223 3.62 -16.11 -0.47
CA ILE A 223 2.40 -16.01 -1.28
C ILE A 223 2.72 -15.30 -2.61
N PRO A 224 2.47 -15.96 -3.75
CA PRO A 224 2.67 -15.34 -5.06
C PRO A 224 1.66 -14.20 -5.23
N LEU A 225 2.18 -12.98 -5.39
CA LEU A 225 1.39 -11.75 -5.53
C LEU A 225 1.67 -11.06 -6.85
N PRO A 226 0.65 -10.56 -7.56
CA PRO A 226 0.85 -9.86 -8.82
C PRO A 226 1.71 -8.61 -8.62
N ASP A 227 2.66 -8.39 -9.51
CA ASP A 227 3.47 -7.17 -9.57
C ASP A 227 3.34 -6.51 -10.95
N PRO A 228 2.71 -5.32 -11.05
CA PRO A 228 2.22 -4.48 -9.97
C PRO A 228 0.88 -4.95 -9.39
N MET A 229 0.75 -4.87 -8.06
CA MET A 229 -0.51 -5.18 -7.37
C MET A 229 -1.62 -4.19 -7.77
N PRO A 230 -2.79 -4.66 -8.24
CA PRO A 230 -3.87 -3.80 -8.69
C PRO A 230 -4.48 -2.99 -7.55
N GLY A 231 -4.86 -1.75 -7.83
CA GLY A 231 -5.52 -0.83 -6.91
C GLY A 231 -4.57 -0.03 -6.01
N LEU A 232 -3.26 -0.32 -6.01
CA LEU A 232 -2.31 0.44 -5.19
C LEU A 232 -2.15 1.89 -5.67
N LYS A 233 -2.38 2.18 -6.96
CA LYS A 233 -2.26 3.54 -7.50
C LYS A 233 -3.52 4.40 -7.32
N MET A 234 -4.60 3.84 -6.76
CA MET A 234 -5.83 4.58 -6.46
C MET A 234 -5.58 5.85 -5.65
N ARG A 235 -6.11 6.98 -6.11
CA ARG A 235 -6.03 8.25 -5.39
C ARG A 235 -7.24 8.43 -4.49
N LEU A 236 -7.01 8.94 -3.28
CA LEU A 236 -8.07 9.36 -2.38
C LEU A 236 -8.95 10.43 -3.05
N LEU A 237 -10.24 10.41 -2.76
CA LEU A 237 -11.16 11.47 -3.10
C LEU A 237 -10.76 12.73 -2.32
N LYS A 238 -10.54 13.84 -3.02
CA LYS A 238 -10.30 15.14 -2.37
C LYS A 238 -11.56 15.55 -1.62
N GLU A 239 -11.39 15.88 -0.36
CA GLU A 239 -12.44 16.49 0.44
C GLU A 239 -12.68 17.92 -0.06
N LYS A 240 -13.94 18.34 -0.21
CA LYS A 240 -14.24 19.76 -0.13
C LYS A 240 -14.05 20.09 1.35
N VAL A 241 -12.87 20.61 1.73
CA VAL A 241 -12.60 21.04 3.10
C VAL A 241 -13.75 21.97 3.48
N ALA A 242 -14.61 21.51 4.39
CA ALA A 242 -15.58 22.38 5.01
C ALA A 242 -14.75 23.39 5.78
N ARG A 243 -14.56 24.59 5.21
CA ARG A 243 -13.95 25.70 5.92
C ARG A 243 -14.81 25.89 7.17
N TYR A 244 -14.28 25.49 8.32
CA TYR A 244 -14.85 25.83 9.61
C TYR A 244 -14.86 27.36 9.66
N LYS A 245 -16.00 27.97 9.27
CA LYS A 245 -16.27 29.37 9.55
C LYS A 245 -16.45 29.42 11.06
N ARG A 246 -15.35 29.64 11.77
CA ARG A 246 -15.34 30.02 13.17
C ARG A 246 -16.19 31.29 13.23
N ALA A 247 -17.49 31.15 13.52
CA ALA A 247 -18.32 32.29 13.85
C ALA A 247 -17.62 32.93 15.05
N SER A 248 -17.09 34.13 14.87
CA SER A 248 -16.59 34.92 15.98
C SER A 248 -17.80 35.26 16.85
N MET A 249 -18.19 34.35 17.73
CA MET A 249 -19.03 34.68 18.87
C MET A 249 -18.14 35.51 19.80
N ALA A 250 -18.05 36.80 19.51
CA ALA A 250 -17.76 37.78 20.54
C ALA A 250 -18.98 37.76 21.47
N THR A 251 -18.90 36.97 22.53
CA THR A 251 -19.90 36.96 23.60
C THR A 251 -19.80 38.28 24.36
N PRO A 252 -20.80 39.17 24.35
CA PRO A 252 -20.83 40.30 25.26
C PRO A 252 -21.55 39.84 26.53
N CYS A 253 -20.83 39.26 27.48
CA CYS A 253 -21.38 38.90 28.80
C CYS A 253 -20.35 39.19 29.88
N LEU A 254 -20.37 40.42 30.43
CA LEU A 254 -20.52 40.71 31.87
C LEU A 254 -20.27 42.21 32.13
N LYS A 255 -21.35 43.01 32.06
CA LYS A 255 -21.48 44.23 32.85
C LYS A 255 -22.90 44.27 33.39
N ARG A 256 -23.02 44.60 34.69
CA ARG A 256 -24.21 44.58 35.58
C ARG A 256 -24.36 43.21 36.25
N ARG A 257 -24.41 43.07 37.59
CA ARG A 257 -24.84 44.02 38.63
C ARG A 257 -24.20 43.56 39.96
N ILE A 258 -23.38 44.41 40.58
CA ILE A 258 -23.11 44.35 42.02
C ILE A 258 -24.34 44.98 42.69
N GLY A 259 -25.00 44.23 43.57
CA GLY A 259 -26.14 44.74 44.34
C GLY A 259 -26.87 43.66 45.11
N SER A 260 -26.71 43.70 46.43
CA SER A 260 -27.55 43.07 47.46
C SER A 260 -27.35 41.57 47.72
N PHE A 261 -26.22 41.25 48.38
CA PHE A 261 -26.15 40.14 49.33
C PHE A 261 -26.43 40.69 50.73
N ALA A 262 -27.70 40.69 51.14
CA ALA A 262 -28.07 40.79 52.54
C ALA A 262 -29.45 40.14 52.72
N ARG A 263 -29.52 39.26 53.74
CA ARG A 263 -30.74 38.71 54.35
C ARG A 263 -31.31 37.47 53.65
N ILE A 264 -31.00 36.29 54.23
CA ILE A 264 -31.96 35.33 54.80
C ILE A 264 -31.14 34.16 55.39
N ILE A 265 -30.91 34.23 56.70
CA ILE A 265 -30.63 33.09 57.59
C ILE A 265 -31.68 33.19 58.70
N ARG A 266 -32.23 32.03 59.08
CA ARG A 266 -33.21 31.75 60.16
C ARG A 266 -34.69 31.81 59.77
N ASN A 267 -35.29 30.64 59.54
CA ASN A 267 -36.10 29.96 60.57
C ASN A 267 -36.55 28.59 60.08
N HIS A 268 -36.03 27.55 60.74
CA HIS A 268 -36.46 26.17 60.60
C HIS A 268 -37.23 25.79 61.87
N THR A 269 -38.45 25.31 61.67
CA THR A 269 -39.14 24.26 62.44
C THR A 269 -39.31 24.40 63.95
N SER A 270 -40.56 24.64 64.36
CA SER A 270 -41.15 24.01 65.54
C SER A 270 -42.67 24.13 65.48
N LEU A 271 -43.37 23.05 65.13
CA LEU A 271 -44.80 22.87 65.38
C LEU A 271 -45.14 21.38 65.27
N TRP A 272 -44.73 20.61 66.29
CA TRP A 272 -45.28 19.30 66.67
C TRP A 272 -45.18 19.22 68.21
N PHE A 273 -46.20 18.62 68.85
CA PHE A 273 -46.51 18.55 70.30
C PHE A 273 -47.09 19.83 70.92
N SER A 274 -48.13 19.81 71.77
CA SER A 274 -49.09 18.79 72.21
C SER A 274 -50.11 19.53 73.06
N LEU A 275 -51.39 19.37 72.76
CA LEU A 275 -52.53 19.82 73.57
C LEU A 275 -52.78 18.80 74.69
N SER A 276 -52.63 19.24 75.93
CA SER A 276 -53.15 18.67 77.20
C SER A 276 -52.55 19.56 78.31
N ARG A 277 -53.27 20.26 79.20
CA ARG A 277 -54.46 19.94 79.98
C ARG A 277 -55.03 21.25 80.64
N PRO A 278 -56.22 21.19 81.27
CA PRO A 278 -56.95 22.34 81.83
C PRO A 278 -56.69 22.55 83.34
N GLY A 279 -57.12 23.69 83.88
CA GLY A 279 -57.43 23.83 85.31
C GLY A 279 -57.27 25.22 85.91
N CYS A 280 -58.43 25.82 86.26
CA CYS A 280 -58.71 26.84 87.27
C CYS A 280 -58.00 28.21 87.20
#